data_AF-A0A3M2DG79-F1
#
_entry.id   AF-A0A3M2DG79-F1
#
_cell.length_a   1.000
_cell.length_b   1.000
_cell.length_c   1.000
_cell.angle_alpha   90.00
_cell.angle_beta   90.00
_cell.angle_gamma   90.00
#
_symmetry.space_group_name_H-M   'P 1'
#
loop_
_entity.id
_entity.type
_entity.pdbx_description
1 polymer ?
#
loop_
_entity_poly.entity_id
_entity_poly.type
_entity_poly.pdbx_seq_one_letter_code
_entity_poly.pdbx_strand_id
1 'polypeptide(L)'
;MSRSSHRALDASLVLLAAMGVELALNRLAVPALRPLDRSPPGWYAALDHAALFVFHFASVLAVAVLLRAIWQTVADAPRSRAVRGALAASGFAAAATSGWAIVCTPSLRLQFALQTAFSATIAVIVLSQVRRRGHLWTKLGVVVVAVPLLAQYYAPFVLRVIDGADLSLFPNIPHHELPNRVRNWGQVSIAVAALASPYLFAPRPARWSLAKPAPLVVATFVGLVAGIVVREQRAVGTELAMMGLGIDIGPTGAPHGMVGIYLLALVSITWTLVSCLIAEAPARRRIGVGLGLLVVAGYAFAWPLQYAVALVGLLAIDRAADDVRRQESELEAAGAAFHLPAIAAAAWADYVRSIVNALGGDTHAQSMTSQHGHGATVTHIVGRRRGVPMQLRITRSHGAVQVVDVTLGRRPPADREPDWTLHARSERVFAIGSHPEPPPTHAPATKTGDALFDRRFRVRDAGGVTAALLDDSLRARATAVLDGWLALWRGDSLHYRVCPGRGAPLDTPIPISELAARGAPGADAAAKIITLLDLLADIAQRAKLDATAGTDERTPARAPHAASDAAPNAAGTDDGTPAREPHAASDAAPNAVGTDGVAAAAPPRGVGDDDTAAD
;
A
#
# COMPACT_ATOMS: atom_id res chain seq x y z
N MET A 1 12.65 -7.20 -7.85
CA MET A 1 11.98 -6.06 -7.19
C MET A 1 11.39 -6.35 -5.79
N SER A 2 11.33 -7.59 -5.26
CA SER A 2 10.69 -7.81 -3.93
C SER A 2 11.54 -7.38 -2.72
N ARG A 3 12.88 -7.43 -2.79
CA ARG A 3 13.77 -7.08 -1.66
C ARG A 3 13.77 -5.59 -1.27
N SER A 4 13.59 -4.68 -2.24
CA SER A 4 13.57 -3.23 -1.95
C SER A 4 12.30 -2.78 -1.22
N SER A 5 11.20 -3.50 -1.43
CA SER A 5 9.88 -3.20 -0.85
C SER A 5 9.85 -3.46 0.66
N HIS A 6 10.50 -4.52 1.14
CA HIS A 6 10.58 -4.83 2.57
C HIS A 6 11.37 -3.75 3.34
N ARG A 7 12.54 -3.34 2.85
CA ARG A 7 13.41 -2.35 3.52
C ARG A 7 12.81 -0.95 3.65
N ALA A 8 11.79 -0.60 2.86
CA ALA A 8 11.16 0.72 2.92
C ALA A 8 10.18 0.86 4.09
N LEU A 9 9.53 -0.25 4.48
CA LEU A 9 8.63 -0.30 5.63
C LEU A 9 9.39 -0.05 6.94
N ASP A 10 10.59 -0.61 7.04
CA ASP A 10 11.40 -0.54 8.27
C ASP A 10 11.72 0.92 8.64
N ALA A 11 12.10 1.75 7.68
CA ALA A 11 12.48 3.14 7.97
C ALA A 11 11.30 4.02 8.41
N SER A 12 10.13 3.90 7.77
CA SER A 12 8.93 4.65 8.16
C SER A 12 8.36 4.18 9.50
N LEU A 13 8.51 2.89 9.82
CA LEU A 13 8.10 2.35 11.12
C LEU A 13 9.03 2.82 12.24
N VAL A 14 10.34 2.83 12.01
CA VAL A 14 11.31 3.42 12.95
C VAL A 14 11.02 4.90 13.17
N LEU A 15 10.70 5.65 12.09
CA LEU A 15 10.27 7.05 12.22
C LEU A 15 8.97 7.18 13.02
N LEU A 16 7.98 6.31 12.80
CA LEU A 16 6.73 6.33 13.56
C LEU A 16 6.98 6.08 15.06
N ALA A 17 7.86 5.14 15.39
CA ALA A 17 8.25 4.88 16.78
C ALA A 17 8.96 6.10 17.39
N ALA A 18 9.94 6.69 16.68
CA ALA A 18 10.64 7.89 17.13
C ALA A 18 9.68 9.07 17.35
N MET A 19 8.71 9.26 16.46
CA MET A 19 7.67 10.28 16.61
C MET A 19 6.70 10.01 17.76
N GLY A 20 6.40 8.75 18.05
CA GLY A 20 5.63 8.38 19.23
C GLY A 20 6.35 8.76 20.53
N VAL A 21 7.67 8.52 20.59
CA VAL A 21 8.50 8.93 21.74
C VAL A 21 8.63 10.45 21.81
N GLU A 22 8.82 11.13 20.68
CA GLU A 22 8.86 12.61 20.62
C GLU A 22 7.56 13.22 21.14
N LEU A 23 6.41 12.73 20.65
CA LEU A 23 5.10 13.16 21.10
C LEU A 23 4.94 12.96 22.62
N ALA A 24 5.27 11.76 23.13
CA ALA A 24 5.12 11.43 24.54
C ALA A 24 6.02 12.28 25.45
N LEU A 25 7.29 12.45 25.10
CA LEU A 25 8.25 13.18 25.93
C LEU A 25 8.13 14.68 25.74
N ASN A 26 8.32 15.17 24.51
CA ASN A 26 8.51 16.59 24.21
C ASN A 26 7.21 17.38 24.22
N ARG A 27 6.11 16.80 23.74
CA ARG A 27 4.83 17.53 23.62
C ARG A 27 3.88 17.29 24.79
N LEU A 28 4.00 16.17 25.50
CA LEU A 28 3.10 15.81 26.58
C LEU A 28 3.79 15.87 27.94
N ALA A 29 4.82 15.03 28.18
CA ALA A 29 5.43 14.91 29.50
C ALA A 29 6.16 16.19 29.95
N VAL A 30 7.04 16.76 29.12
CA VAL A 30 7.84 17.95 29.48
C VAL A 30 6.95 19.17 29.78
N PRO A 31 5.93 19.51 28.97
CA PRO A 31 4.99 20.57 29.33
C PRO A 31 4.17 20.27 30.58
N ALA A 32 3.60 19.06 30.70
CA ALA A 32 2.72 18.70 31.80
C ALA A 32 3.44 18.60 33.16
N LEU A 33 4.73 18.24 33.15
CA LEU A 33 5.56 18.08 34.36
C LEU A 33 6.42 19.31 34.65
N ARG A 34 6.19 20.43 33.96
CA ARG A 34 6.98 21.65 34.14
C ARG A 34 6.85 22.14 35.60
N PRO A 35 7.96 22.21 36.36
CA PRO A 35 7.92 22.70 37.74
C PRO A 35 7.56 24.18 37.78
N LEU A 36 6.83 24.59 38.83
CA LEU A 36 6.49 26.00 39.07
C LEU A 36 7.67 26.80 39.64
N ASP A 37 8.67 26.10 40.20
CA ASP A 37 9.84 26.72 40.83
C ASP A 37 10.85 27.26 39.81
N ARG A 38 11.60 28.31 40.20
CA ARG A 38 12.58 28.99 39.34
C ARG A 38 13.79 28.12 38.97
N SER A 39 14.03 27.01 39.66
CA SER A 39 15.14 26.10 39.39
C SER A 39 14.59 24.68 39.21
N PRO A 40 14.52 24.16 37.97
CA PRO A 40 13.95 22.85 37.73
C PRO A 40 14.81 21.76 38.40
N PRO A 41 14.19 20.73 38.99
CA PRO A 41 14.93 19.62 39.58
C PRO A 41 15.71 18.85 38.50
N GLY A 42 16.82 18.21 38.89
CA GLY A 42 17.73 17.55 37.95
C GLY A 42 17.07 16.46 37.07
N TRP A 43 16.05 15.77 37.59
CA TRP A 43 15.29 14.79 36.79
C TRP A 43 14.49 15.44 35.66
N TYR A 44 13.95 16.65 35.86
CA TYR A 44 13.21 17.38 34.83
C TYR A 44 14.18 17.87 33.76
N ALA A 45 15.35 18.38 34.17
CA ALA A 45 16.40 18.75 33.23
C ALA A 45 16.82 17.54 32.39
N ALA A 46 17.03 16.36 32.98
CA ALA A 46 17.36 15.14 32.23
C ALA A 46 16.25 14.75 31.23
N LEU A 47 14.98 14.85 31.63
CA LEU A 47 13.82 14.59 30.77
C LEU A 47 13.76 15.58 29.59
N ASP A 48 14.00 16.86 29.83
CA ASP A 48 14.02 17.92 28.82
C ASP A 48 15.14 17.71 27.79
N HIS A 49 16.35 17.35 28.24
CA HIS A 49 17.46 16.99 27.33
C HIS A 49 17.15 15.75 26.50
N ALA A 50 16.54 14.73 27.11
CA ALA A 50 16.12 13.52 26.39
C ALA A 50 15.04 13.85 25.33
N ALA A 51 14.07 14.70 25.67
CA ALA A 51 13.04 15.16 24.76
C ALA A 51 13.63 15.95 23.57
N LEU A 52 14.56 16.86 23.84
CA LEU A 52 15.28 17.64 22.82
C LEU A 52 16.11 16.74 21.90
N PHE A 53 16.83 15.77 22.47
CA PHE A 53 17.58 14.78 21.70
C PHE A 53 16.66 14.00 20.76
N VAL A 54 15.55 13.46 21.28
CA VAL A 54 14.58 12.71 20.49
C VAL A 54 13.95 13.57 19.39
N PHE A 55 13.65 14.84 19.67
CA PHE A 55 13.15 15.80 18.68
C PHE A 55 14.13 16.00 17.52
N HIS A 56 15.41 16.25 17.80
CA HIS A 56 16.43 16.41 16.75
C HIS A 56 16.70 15.11 15.99
N PHE A 57 16.77 13.98 16.70
CA PHE A 57 16.92 12.66 16.08
C PHE A 57 15.75 12.37 15.12
N ALA A 58 14.51 12.55 15.57
CA ALA A 58 13.32 12.38 14.75
C ALA A 58 13.30 13.33 13.56
N SER A 59 13.81 14.56 13.71
CA SER A 59 13.91 15.57 12.65
C SER A 59 14.87 15.15 11.53
N VAL A 60 16.09 14.75 11.89
CA VAL A 60 17.07 14.25 10.92
C VAL A 60 16.54 12.98 10.24
N LEU A 61 15.97 12.06 11.02
CA LEU A 61 15.38 10.83 10.49
C LEU A 61 14.22 11.13 9.53
N ALA A 62 13.32 12.05 9.87
CA ALA A 62 12.18 12.44 9.03
C ALA A 62 12.65 12.99 7.67
N VAL A 63 13.63 13.89 7.66
CA VAL A 63 14.20 14.44 6.42
C VAL A 63 14.87 13.35 5.60
N ALA A 64 15.66 12.46 6.21
CA ALA A 64 16.31 11.36 5.51
C ALA A 64 15.30 10.37 4.89
N VAL A 65 14.26 10.00 5.65
CA VAL A 65 13.17 9.13 5.16
C VAL A 65 12.36 9.82 4.07
N LEU A 66 12.12 11.13 4.18
CA LEU A 66 11.45 11.93 3.16
C LEU A 66 12.24 11.96 1.85
N LEU A 67 13.54 12.25 1.90
CA LEU A 67 14.42 12.26 0.71
C LEU A 67 14.44 10.89 0.03
N ARG A 68 14.58 9.81 0.82
CA ARG A 68 14.50 8.43 0.30
C ARG A 68 13.12 8.16 -0.31
N ALA A 69 12.05 8.64 0.30
CA ALA A 69 10.71 8.50 -0.23
C ALA A 69 10.52 9.31 -1.53
N ILE A 70 11.06 10.51 -1.66
CA ILE A 70 10.98 11.25 -2.93
C ILE A 70 11.75 10.48 -4.02
N TRP A 71 12.98 10.06 -3.73
CA TRP A 71 13.84 9.34 -4.65
C TRP A 71 13.19 8.09 -5.24
N GLN A 72 12.73 7.19 -4.37
CA GLN A 72 12.06 5.95 -4.77
C GLN A 72 10.79 6.24 -5.60
N THR A 73 10.03 7.28 -5.24
CA THR A 73 8.78 7.68 -5.94
C THR A 73 9.06 8.22 -7.35
N VAL A 74 10.22 8.84 -7.54
CA VAL A 74 10.70 9.34 -8.84
C VAL A 74 11.30 8.22 -9.69
N ALA A 75 11.99 7.26 -9.06
CA ALA A 75 12.59 6.11 -9.71
C ALA A 75 11.56 5.11 -10.25
N ASP A 76 10.40 4.99 -9.60
CA ASP A 76 9.36 4.04 -10.03
C ASP A 76 8.70 4.45 -11.37
N ALA A 77 8.63 3.48 -12.30
CA ALA A 77 8.40 3.68 -13.74
C ALA A 77 6.98 4.08 -14.24
N PRO A 78 5.85 4.02 -13.49
CA PRO A 78 4.54 4.26 -14.12
C PRO A 78 4.06 5.72 -14.12
N ARG A 79 4.87 6.72 -13.72
CA ARG A 79 4.47 8.15 -13.71
C ARG A 79 4.93 8.90 -14.97
N SER A 80 4.10 9.82 -15.46
CA SER A 80 4.52 10.75 -16.52
C SER A 80 5.74 11.57 -16.07
N ARG A 81 6.63 11.90 -17.02
CA ARG A 81 7.87 12.66 -16.72
C ARG A 81 7.57 13.98 -16.00
N ALA A 82 6.51 14.68 -16.42
CA ALA A 82 6.09 15.94 -15.80
C ALA A 82 5.70 15.79 -14.32
N VAL A 83 4.90 14.77 -13.97
CA VAL A 83 4.50 14.53 -12.58
C VAL A 83 5.71 14.12 -11.73
N ARG A 84 6.62 13.32 -12.28
CA ARG A 84 7.88 12.97 -11.58
C ARG A 84 8.76 14.18 -11.33
N GLY A 85 8.96 15.03 -12.33
CA GLY A 85 9.73 16.26 -12.21
C GLY A 85 9.13 17.22 -11.19
N ALA A 86 7.81 17.43 -11.25
CA ALA A 86 7.09 18.28 -10.29
C ALA A 86 7.19 17.74 -8.86
N LEU A 87 7.05 16.42 -8.67
CA LEU A 87 7.13 15.79 -7.35
C LEU A 87 8.55 15.78 -6.80
N ALA A 88 9.56 15.55 -7.65
CA ALA A 88 10.96 15.69 -7.28
C ALA A 88 11.24 17.12 -6.82
N ALA A 89 10.93 18.11 -7.66
CA ALA A 89 11.21 19.52 -7.37
C ALA A 89 10.52 20.00 -6.09
N SER A 90 9.20 19.78 -5.97
CA SER A 90 8.43 20.18 -4.77
C SER A 90 8.86 19.41 -3.52
N GLY A 91 9.05 18.09 -3.63
CA GLY A 91 9.48 17.26 -2.51
C GLY A 91 10.89 17.60 -2.00
N PHE A 92 11.87 17.79 -2.91
CA PHE A 92 13.21 18.20 -2.52
C PHE A 92 13.22 19.60 -1.91
N ALA A 93 12.42 20.53 -2.44
CA ALA A 93 12.26 21.85 -1.84
C ALA A 93 11.66 21.76 -0.43
N ALA A 94 10.65 20.90 -0.21
CA ALA A 94 10.05 20.69 1.11
C ALA A 94 11.05 20.06 2.10
N ALA A 95 11.85 19.08 1.65
CA ALA A 95 12.88 18.47 2.48
C ALA A 95 14.00 19.45 2.84
N ALA A 96 14.48 20.24 1.87
CA ALA A 96 15.53 21.23 2.07
C ALA A 96 15.09 22.36 3.02
N THR A 97 13.88 22.91 2.81
CA THR A 97 13.32 23.94 3.69
C THR A 97 13.00 23.41 5.09
N SER A 98 12.55 22.16 5.22
CA SER A 98 12.38 21.51 6.52
C SER A 98 13.72 21.39 7.25
N GLY A 99 14.74 20.85 6.58
CA GLY A 99 16.09 20.72 7.14
C GLY A 99 16.68 22.06 7.57
N TRP A 100 16.53 23.10 6.74
CA TRP A 100 16.96 24.45 7.09
C TRP A 100 16.22 24.98 8.31
N ALA A 101 14.89 24.83 8.37
CA ALA A 101 14.08 25.32 9.47
C ALA A 101 14.28 24.54 10.79
N ILE A 102 14.82 23.32 10.73
CA ILE A 102 15.24 22.55 11.91
C ILE A 102 16.53 23.12 12.51
N VAL A 103 17.47 23.55 11.66
CA VAL A 103 18.80 24.03 12.10
C VAL A 103 18.77 25.50 12.50
N CYS A 104 17.97 26.31 11.80
CA CYS A 104 17.93 27.76 11.98
C CYS A 104 16.59 28.20 12.56
N THR A 105 16.60 29.24 13.40
CA THR A 105 15.36 29.89 13.86
C THR A 105 14.53 30.31 12.64
N PRO A 106 13.29 29.79 12.49
CA PRO A 106 12.56 29.95 11.25
C PRO A 106 12.13 31.40 11.05
N SER A 107 12.79 32.09 10.13
CA SER A 107 12.33 33.40 9.67
C SER A 107 10.94 33.28 9.02
N LEU A 108 10.18 34.37 9.02
CA LEU A 108 8.85 34.42 8.41
C LEU A 108 8.85 34.01 6.92
N ARG A 109 9.96 34.29 6.21
CA ARG A 109 10.18 33.89 4.81
C ARG A 109 10.45 32.38 4.68
N LEU A 110 11.28 31.82 5.56
CA LEU A 110 11.58 30.38 5.56
C LEU A 110 10.33 29.56 5.90
N GLN A 111 9.55 29.99 6.88
CA GLN A 111 8.28 29.33 7.23
C GLN A 111 7.30 29.36 6.07
N PHE A 112 7.21 30.47 5.33
CA PHE A 112 6.41 30.54 4.11
C PHE A 112 6.87 29.55 3.06
N ALA A 113 8.17 29.56 2.74
CA ALA A 113 8.75 28.68 1.74
C ALA A 113 8.51 27.20 2.08
N LEU A 114 8.66 26.83 3.35
CA LEU A 114 8.34 25.50 3.86
C LEU A 114 6.88 25.14 3.62
N GLN A 115 5.95 26.00 4.02
CA GLN A 115 4.51 25.77 3.86
C GLN A 115 4.08 25.70 2.39
N THR A 116 4.64 26.54 1.52
CA THR A 116 4.41 26.52 0.08
C THR A 116 4.94 25.23 -0.54
N ALA A 117 6.17 24.82 -0.22
CA ALA A 117 6.77 23.60 -0.74
C ALA A 117 6.01 22.34 -0.26
N PHE A 118 5.60 22.32 1.00
CA PHE A 118 4.73 21.29 1.57
C PHE A 118 3.41 21.17 0.80
N SER A 119 2.69 22.28 0.62
CA SER A 119 1.40 22.31 -0.05
C SER A 119 1.50 21.94 -1.53
N ALA A 120 2.53 22.42 -2.22
CA ALA A 120 2.83 22.04 -3.59
C ALA A 120 3.06 20.52 -3.72
N THR A 121 3.82 19.94 -2.78
CA THR A 121 4.07 18.49 -2.76
C THR A 121 2.77 17.70 -2.59
N ILE A 122 1.89 18.11 -1.67
CA ILE A 122 0.57 17.48 -1.46
C ILE A 122 -0.29 17.58 -2.73
N ALA A 123 -0.35 18.75 -3.36
CA ALA A 123 -1.12 18.95 -4.59
C ALA A 123 -0.63 18.04 -5.72
N VAL A 124 0.68 17.89 -5.87
CA VAL A 124 1.27 16.97 -6.86
C VAL A 124 0.97 15.51 -6.53
N ILE A 125 1.02 15.11 -5.25
CA ILE A 125 0.64 13.75 -4.81
C ILE A 125 -0.82 13.47 -5.19
N VAL A 126 -1.74 14.38 -4.85
CA VAL A 126 -3.18 14.26 -5.18
C VAL A 126 -3.41 14.18 -6.68
N LEU A 127 -2.79 15.07 -7.46
CA LEU A 127 -2.89 15.05 -8.93
C LEU A 127 -2.34 13.75 -9.52
N SER A 128 -1.28 13.19 -8.92
CA SER A 128 -0.71 11.92 -9.35
C SER A 128 -1.68 10.75 -9.13
N GLN A 129 -2.46 10.76 -8.05
CA GLN A 129 -3.44 9.71 -7.74
C GLN A 129 -4.61 9.67 -8.73
N VAL A 130 -5.06 10.84 -9.21
CA VAL A 130 -6.13 10.95 -10.22
C VAL A 130 -5.76 10.20 -11.51
N ARG A 131 -4.48 10.25 -11.91
CA ARG A 131 -4.00 9.65 -13.17
C ARG A 131 -3.63 8.16 -13.08
N ARG A 132 -3.50 7.61 -11.87
CA ARG A 132 -3.04 6.22 -11.65
C ARG A 132 -4.15 5.20 -11.84
N ARG A 133 -3.83 3.90 -11.93
CA ARG A 133 -4.81 2.80 -11.89
C ARG A 133 -4.91 2.12 -10.50
N GLY A 134 -4.63 2.86 -9.43
CA GLY A 134 -4.71 2.36 -8.04
C GLY A 134 -6.14 2.14 -7.51
N HIS A 135 -6.23 1.59 -6.30
CA HIS A 135 -7.50 1.32 -5.61
C HIS A 135 -8.31 2.61 -5.37
N LEU A 136 -9.54 2.67 -5.90
CA LEU A 136 -10.37 3.89 -5.90
C LEU A 136 -10.54 4.50 -4.50
N TRP A 137 -10.81 3.67 -3.50
CA TRP A 137 -11.10 4.15 -2.15
C TRP A 137 -9.87 4.68 -1.43
N THR A 138 -8.69 4.11 -1.72
CA THR A 138 -7.43 4.62 -1.17
C THR A 138 -7.08 5.96 -1.81
N LYS A 139 -7.36 6.15 -3.12
CA LYS A 139 -7.22 7.46 -3.78
C LYS A 139 -8.13 8.50 -3.16
N LEU A 140 -9.40 8.17 -2.97
CA LEU A 140 -10.35 9.04 -2.30
C LEU A 140 -9.88 9.36 -0.88
N GLY A 141 -9.33 8.36 -0.17
CA GLY A 141 -8.63 8.52 1.10
C GLY A 141 -7.53 9.56 1.07
N VAL A 142 -6.61 9.48 0.10
CA VAL A 142 -5.51 10.45 -0.07
C VAL A 142 -6.06 11.86 -0.27
N VAL A 143 -7.11 12.03 -1.11
CA VAL A 143 -7.75 13.33 -1.31
C VAL A 143 -8.36 13.85 -0.01
N VAL A 144 -9.15 13.02 0.67
CA VAL A 144 -9.85 13.39 1.92
C VAL A 144 -8.86 13.79 3.01
N VAL A 145 -7.74 13.07 3.15
CA VAL A 145 -6.68 13.39 4.12
C VAL A 145 -5.86 14.62 3.71
N ALA A 146 -5.72 14.90 2.42
CA ALA A 146 -5.01 16.09 1.93
C ALA A 146 -5.77 17.40 2.21
N VAL A 147 -7.10 17.38 2.28
CA VAL A 147 -7.94 18.56 2.52
C VAL A 147 -7.55 19.31 3.80
N PRO A 148 -7.52 18.70 5.00
CA PRO A 148 -7.10 19.42 6.20
C PRO A 148 -5.67 19.98 6.08
N LEU A 149 -4.75 19.20 5.50
CA LEU A 149 -3.36 19.63 5.35
C LEU A 149 -3.22 20.89 4.49
N LEU A 150 -4.01 20.99 3.41
CA LEU A 150 -4.05 22.15 2.53
C LEU A 150 -4.81 23.33 3.15
N ALA A 151 -5.87 23.07 3.92
CA ALA A 151 -6.62 24.11 4.64
C ALA A 151 -5.73 24.89 5.60
N GLN A 152 -4.77 24.22 6.26
CA GLN A 152 -3.81 24.88 7.14
C GLN A 152 -2.91 25.89 6.41
N TYR A 153 -2.55 25.64 5.15
CA TYR A 153 -1.78 26.59 4.34
C TYR A 153 -2.63 27.75 3.81
N TYR A 154 -3.92 27.52 3.59
CA TYR A 154 -4.81 28.52 3.01
C TYR A 154 -4.86 29.81 3.83
N ALA A 155 -4.91 29.73 5.17
CA ALA A 155 -4.92 30.91 6.04
C ALA A 155 -3.69 31.83 5.88
N PRO A 156 -2.44 31.35 6.09
CA PRO A 156 -1.26 32.19 5.92
C PRO A 156 -1.03 32.64 4.47
N PHE A 157 -1.43 31.82 3.49
CA PHE A 157 -1.37 32.21 2.07
C PHE A 157 -2.31 33.38 1.77
N VAL A 158 -3.58 33.26 2.17
CA VAL A 158 -4.60 34.31 1.96
C VAL A 158 -4.18 35.60 2.63
N LEU A 159 -3.77 35.56 3.89
CA LEU A 159 -3.34 36.75 4.61
C LEU A 159 -2.17 37.45 3.90
N ARG A 160 -1.17 36.72 3.39
CA ARG A 160 0.01 37.36 2.77
C ARG A 160 -0.17 37.78 1.32
N VAL A 161 -0.90 36.99 0.53
CA VAL A 161 -1.06 37.26 -0.90
C VAL A 161 -2.22 38.22 -1.15
N ILE A 162 -3.28 38.16 -0.33
CA ILE A 162 -4.46 39.00 -0.49
C ILE A 162 -4.34 40.31 0.30
N ASP A 163 -3.53 40.43 1.37
CA ASP A 163 -3.25 41.77 1.94
C ASP A 163 -2.56 42.70 0.91
N GLY A 164 -1.94 42.16 -0.14
CA GLY A 164 -1.41 42.94 -1.28
C GLY A 164 -2.39 43.17 -2.43
N ALA A 165 -3.55 42.51 -2.45
CA ALA A 165 -4.53 42.55 -3.55
C ALA A 165 -5.93 42.78 -2.98
N ASP A 166 -6.53 43.94 -3.29
CA ASP A 166 -7.85 44.41 -2.83
C ASP A 166 -8.80 43.29 -2.34
N LEU A 167 -8.99 43.21 -1.02
CA LEU A 167 -9.84 42.23 -0.32
C LEU A 167 -11.34 42.33 -0.66
N SER A 168 -11.70 43.15 -1.66
CA SER A 168 -13.06 43.35 -2.17
C SER A 168 -13.74 42.08 -2.68
N LEU A 169 -12.99 40.99 -2.87
CA LEU A 169 -13.52 39.67 -3.25
C LEU A 169 -14.31 38.97 -2.11
N PHE A 170 -14.15 39.39 -0.85
CA PHE A 170 -14.87 38.81 0.30
C PHE A 170 -15.59 39.88 1.14
N PRO A 171 -16.55 40.63 0.56
CA PRO A 171 -17.15 41.81 1.21
C PRO A 171 -17.96 41.47 2.47
N ASN A 172 -18.33 40.20 2.66
CA ASN A 172 -19.23 39.76 3.73
C ASN A 172 -18.52 39.09 4.93
N ILE A 173 -17.18 39.07 4.97
CA ILE A 173 -16.43 38.44 6.07
C ILE A 173 -15.56 39.49 6.75
N PRO A 174 -15.81 39.82 8.03
CA PRO A 174 -14.95 40.73 8.78
C PRO A 174 -13.50 40.22 8.78
N HIS A 175 -12.53 41.08 8.50
CA HIS A 175 -11.11 40.70 8.34
C HIS A 175 -10.56 39.91 9.53
N HIS A 176 -10.97 40.25 10.75
CA HIS A 176 -10.52 39.60 11.98
C HIS A 176 -11.11 38.19 12.20
N GLU A 177 -12.20 37.83 11.52
CA GLU A 177 -12.84 36.51 11.66
C GLU A 177 -12.29 35.47 10.68
N LEU A 178 -11.69 35.89 9.57
CA LEU A 178 -11.26 34.99 8.50
C LEU A 178 -10.27 33.91 8.98
N PRO A 179 -9.21 34.22 9.77
CA PRO A 179 -8.29 33.19 10.27
C PRO A 179 -8.99 32.15 11.16
N ASN A 180 -9.92 32.60 12.01
CA ASN A 180 -10.70 31.73 12.89
C ASN A 180 -11.62 30.81 12.07
N ARG A 181 -12.28 31.33 11.04
CA ARG A 181 -13.13 30.50 10.16
C ARG A 181 -12.32 29.45 9.40
N VAL A 182 -11.17 29.82 8.83
CA VAL A 182 -10.30 28.85 8.13
C VAL A 182 -9.78 27.79 9.08
N ARG A 183 -9.37 28.18 10.29
CA ARG A 183 -8.97 27.23 11.35
C ARG A 183 -10.10 26.25 11.69
N ASN A 184 -11.33 26.75 11.85
CA ASN A 184 -12.50 25.92 12.16
C ASN A 184 -12.83 24.95 11.01
N TRP A 185 -12.78 25.39 9.76
CA TRP A 185 -12.96 24.52 8.60
C TRP A 185 -11.88 23.44 8.53
N GLY A 186 -10.64 23.83 8.80
CA GLY A 186 -9.52 22.95 8.97
C GLY A 186 -9.81 21.82 9.97
N GLN A 187 -10.19 22.19 11.19
CA GLN A 187 -10.48 21.21 12.25
C GLN A 187 -11.67 20.29 11.93
N VAL A 188 -12.76 20.85 11.39
CA VAL A 188 -13.91 20.06 10.93
C VAL A 188 -13.49 19.06 9.84
N SER A 189 -12.63 19.48 8.91
CA SER A 189 -12.14 18.59 7.84
C SER A 189 -11.27 17.45 8.38
N ILE A 190 -10.52 17.64 9.47
CA ILE A 190 -9.81 16.55 10.16
C ILE A 190 -10.81 15.53 10.70
N ALA A 191 -11.85 16.00 11.39
CA ALA A 191 -12.87 15.12 11.96
C ALA A 191 -13.56 14.32 10.86
N VAL A 192 -13.93 14.96 9.75
CA VAL A 192 -14.48 14.28 8.57
C VAL A 192 -13.51 13.26 7.99
N ALA A 193 -12.23 13.61 7.84
CA ALA A 193 -11.22 12.68 7.32
C ALA A 193 -11.03 11.45 8.21
N ALA A 194 -11.01 11.66 9.53
CA ALA A 194 -10.92 10.59 10.52
C ALA A 194 -12.16 9.69 10.54
N LEU A 195 -13.37 10.26 10.46
CA LEU A 195 -14.63 9.51 10.37
C LEU A 195 -14.77 8.74 9.05
N ALA A 196 -14.24 9.28 7.95
CA ALA A 196 -14.24 8.61 6.65
C ALA A 196 -13.16 7.52 6.57
N SER A 197 -12.12 7.57 7.41
CA SER A 197 -10.96 6.68 7.33
C SER A 197 -11.29 5.17 7.34
N PRO A 198 -12.28 4.65 8.12
CA PRO A 198 -12.63 3.23 8.09
C PRO A 198 -13.12 2.77 6.70
N TYR A 199 -13.84 3.63 5.99
CA TYR A 199 -14.40 3.30 4.67
C TYR A 199 -13.35 3.37 3.56
N LEU A 200 -12.38 4.29 3.71
CA LEU A 200 -11.38 4.58 2.69
C LEU A 200 -10.15 3.69 2.80
N PHE A 201 -9.73 3.35 4.03
CA PHE A 201 -8.43 2.71 4.28
C PHE A 201 -8.49 1.31 4.90
N ALA A 202 -9.61 0.91 5.51
CA ALA A 202 -9.65 -0.40 6.18
C ALA A 202 -9.41 -1.58 5.21
N PRO A 203 -8.82 -2.68 5.71
CA PRO A 203 -8.65 -3.92 4.94
C PRO A 203 -9.99 -4.46 4.44
N ARG A 204 -9.98 -5.02 3.22
CA ARG A 204 -11.17 -5.62 2.61
C ARG A 204 -11.12 -7.14 2.56
N PRO A 205 -12.28 -7.81 2.61
CA PRO A 205 -13.64 -7.26 2.79
C PRO A 205 -13.89 -6.73 4.23
N ALA A 206 -14.54 -5.57 4.34
CA ALA A 206 -14.69 -4.83 5.61
C ALA A 206 -15.35 -5.65 6.73
N ARG A 207 -16.25 -6.57 6.38
CA ARG A 207 -16.90 -7.48 7.33
C ARG A 207 -15.91 -8.29 8.18
N TRP A 208 -14.77 -8.70 7.61
CA TRP A 208 -13.76 -9.44 8.34
C TRP A 208 -12.92 -8.54 9.23
N SER A 209 -12.69 -7.29 8.80
CA SER A 209 -12.02 -6.30 9.64
C SER A 209 -12.87 -5.94 10.86
N LEU A 210 -14.19 -5.81 10.69
CA LEU A 210 -15.14 -5.57 11.78
C LEU A 210 -15.22 -6.72 12.78
N ALA A 211 -14.99 -7.96 12.33
CA ALA A 211 -14.99 -9.13 13.19
C ALA A 211 -13.71 -9.30 14.01
N LYS A 212 -12.62 -8.58 13.70
CA LYS A 212 -11.38 -8.68 14.48
C LYS A 212 -11.56 -7.93 15.81
N PRO A 213 -11.36 -8.59 16.97
CA PRO A 213 -11.60 -7.97 18.27
C PRO A 213 -10.56 -6.89 18.59
N ALA A 214 -9.31 -7.05 18.14
CA ALA A 214 -8.21 -6.16 18.53
C ALA A 214 -8.42 -4.67 18.14
N PRO A 215 -8.76 -4.31 16.87
CA PRO A 215 -9.04 -2.92 16.53
C PRO A 215 -10.21 -2.31 17.31
N LEU A 216 -11.25 -3.10 17.58
CA LEU A 216 -12.41 -2.65 18.36
C LEU A 216 -12.01 -2.36 19.80
N VAL A 217 -11.36 -3.31 20.47
CA VAL A 217 -10.91 -3.18 21.87
C VAL A 217 -10.01 -1.96 22.04
N VAL A 218 -9.01 -1.77 21.17
CA VAL A 218 -8.08 -0.64 21.26
C VAL A 218 -8.80 0.69 20.99
N ALA A 219 -9.67 0.76 19.98
CA ALA A 219 -10.41 1.98 19.67
C ALA A 219 -11.39 2.37 20.78
N THR A 220 -12.12 1.39 21.34
CA THR A 220 -13.01 1.60 22.49
C THR A 220 -12.22 2.04 23.73
N PHE A 221 -11.08 1.43 24.00
CA PHE A 221 -10.21 1.83 25.11
C PHE A 221 -9.74 3.28 24.97
N VAL A 222 -9.19 3.65 23.80
CA VAL A 222 -8.74 5.03 23.54
C VAL A 222 -9.90 6.02 23.64
N GLY A 223 -11.06 5.69 23.07
CA GLY A 223 -12.26 6.52 23.14
C GLY A 223 -12.78 6.72 24.57
N LEU A 224 -12.79 5.66 25.37
CA LEU A 224 -13.23 5.70 26.78
C LEU A 224 -12.27 6.54 27.63
N VAL A 225 -10.96 6.34 27.50
CA VAL A 225 -9.95 7.13 28.21
C VAL A 225 -10.07 8.61 27.82
N ALA A 226 -10.14 8.92 26.52
CA ALA A 226 -10.30 10.29 26.04
C ALA A 226 -11.62 10.92 26.54
N GLY A 227 -12.71 10.16 26.51
CA GLY A 227 -14.02 10.60 27.02
C GLY A 227 -13.99 10.92 28.51
N ILE A 228 -13.35 10.07 29.32
CA ILE A 228 -13.17 10.29 30.77
C ILE A 228 -12.32 11.54 31.01
N VAL A 229 -11.17 11.67 30.33
CA VAL A 229 -10.29 12.84 30.50
C VAL A 229 -11.02 14.13 30.12
N VAL A 230 -11.73 14.16 29.00
CA VAL A 230 -12.47 15.35 28.56
C VAL A 230 -13.64 15.68 29.52
N ARG A 231 -14.27 14.67 30.11
CA ARG A 231 -15.39 14.83 31.04
C ARG A 231 -14.93 15.31 32.42
N GLU A 232 -13.96 14.62 33.02
CA GLU A 232 -13.53 14.84 34.41
C GLU A 232 -12.44 15.91 34.51
N GLN A 233 -11.60 16.05 33.47
CA GLN A 233 -10.46 16.97 33.44
C GLN A 233 -10.42 17.77 32.14
N ARG A 234 -11.50 18.51 31.86
CA ARG A 234 -11.69 19.24 30.59
C ARG A 234 -10.48 20.09 30.20
N ALA A 235 -9.85 20.80 31.13
CA ALA A 235 -8.65 21.61 30.89
C ALA A 235 -7.49 20.75 30.37
N VAL A 236 -7.18 19.65 31.06
CA VAL A 236 -6.14 18.70 30.65
C VAL A 236 -6.48 18.08 29.29
N GLY A 237 -7.72 17.67 29.06
CA GLY A 237 -8.16 17.14 27.76
C GLY A 237 -7.99 18.14 26.62
N THR A 238 -8.32 19.42 26.85
CA THR A 238 -8.13 20.50 25.86
C THR A 238 -6.66 20.74 25.57
N GLU A 239 -5.81 20.71 26.59
CA GLU A 239 -4.36 20.90 26.46
C GLU A 239 -3.71 19.73 25.72
N LEU A 240 -4.06 18.48 26.05
CA LEU A 240 -3.58 17.28 25.35
C LEU A 240 -3.99 17.28 23.88
N ALA A 241 -5.23 17.65 23.56
CA ALA A 241 -5.71 17.75 22.19
C ALA A 241 -4.96 18.83 21.40
N MET A 242 -4.69 19.98 22.03
CA MET A 242 -4.01 21.11 21.42
C MET A 242 -2.51 20.83 21.23
N MET A 243 -1.80 20.37 22.26
CA MET A 243 -0.36 20.10 22.21
C MET A 243 -0.03 18.84 21.43
N GLY A 244 -0.84 17.79 21.59
CA GLY A 244 -0.61 16.50 20.93
C GLY A 244 -1.06 16.49 19.47
N LEU A 245 -2.32 16.85 19.22
CA LEU A 245 -2.97 16.73 17.91
C LEU A 245 -3.10 18.07 17.17
N GLY A 246 -2.88 19.22 17.83
CA GLY A 246 -3.11 20.53 17.24
C GLY A 246 -4.59 20.87 17.05
N ILE A 247 -5.49 20.24 17.81
CA ILE A 247 -6.93 20.44 17.73
C ILE A 247 -7.39 21.24 18.94
N ASP A 248 -8.09 22.34 18.68
CA ASP A 248 -8.63 23.21 19.72
C ASP A 248 -10.07 22.82 20.04
N ILE A 249 -10.23 22.06 21.12
CA ILE A 249 -11.54 21.70 21.67
C ILE A 249 -11.97 22.63 22.81
N GLY A 250 -11.26 23.75 22.99
CA GLY A 250 -11.53 24.75 24.01
C GLY A 250 -12.83 25.54 23.75
N PRO A 251 -13.24 26.39 24.71
CA PRO A 251 -14.49 27.15 24.60
C PRO A 251 -14.56 28.07 23.38
N THR A 252 -13.40 28.53 22.92
CA THR A 252 -13.23 29.46 21.80
C THR A 252 -12.94 28.76 20.47
N GLY A 253 -12.51 27.49 20.49
CA GLY A 253 -12.09 26.74 19.31
C GLY A 253 -13.21 25.91 18.68
N ALA A 254 -13.79 24.98 19.46
CA ALA A 254 -14.82 24.09 18.95
C ALA A 254 -16.23 24.57 19.35
N PRO A 255 -17.21 24.57 18.43
CA PRO A 255 -18.61 24.82 18.77
C PRO A 255 -19.05 23.86 19.89
N HIS A 256 -19.79 24.35 20.89
CA HIS A 256 -20.09 23.63 22.14
C HIS A 256 -20.81 22.26 22.00
N GLY A 257 -21.19 21.83 20.79
CA GLY A 257 -21.72 20.49 20.51
C GLY A 257 -20.76 19.52 19.79
N MET A 258 -19.56 19.95 19.38
CA MET A 258 -18.70 19.15 18.48
C MET A 258 -17.71 18.23 19.18
N VAL A 259 -17.54 18.34 20.50
CA VAL A 259 -16.60 17.49 21.26
C VAL A 259 -16.88 16.00 21.05
N GLY A 260 -18.16 15.60 21.04
CA GLY A 260 -18.56 14.21 20.77
C GLY A 260 -18.16 13.74 19.36
N ILE A 261 -18.17 14.62 18.37
CA ILE A 261 -17.74 14.31 16.99
C ILE A 261 -16.23 14.08 16.96
N TYR A 262 -15.44 14.90 17.66
CA TYR A 262 -13.99 14.71 17.75
C TYR A 262 -13.61 13.42 18.49
N LEU A 263 -14.34 13.05 19.54
CA LEU A 263 -14.15 11.76 20.22
C LEU A 263 -14.50 10.59 19.29
N LEU A 264 -15.60 10.67 18.53
CA LEU A 264 -15.96 9.64 17.55
C LEU A 264 -14.94 9.56 16.42
N ALA A 265 -14.41 10.70 15.96
CA ALA A 265 -13.34 10.77 14.98
C ALA A 265 -12.07 10.09 15.50
N LEU A 266 -11.68 10.34 16.76
CA LEU A 266 -10.54 9.69 17.41
C LEU A 266 -10.70 8.16 17.49
N VAL A 267 -11.89 7.68 17.87
CA VAL A 267 -12.22 6.24 17.86
C VAL A 267 -12.10 5.67 16.45
N SER A 268 -12.66 6.35 15.45
CA SER A 268 -12.69 5.90 14.05
C SER A 268 -11.29 5.80 13.44
N ILE A 269 -10.43 6.80 13.66
CA ILE A 269 -9.06 6.76 13.15
C ILE A 269 -8.22 5.73 13.90
N THR A 270 -8.42 5.56 15.21
CA THR A 270 -7.73 4.53 16.01
C THR A 270 -8.08 3.13 15.50
N TRP A 271 -9.37 2.86 15.28
CA TRP A 271 -9.82 1.59 14.73
C TRP A 271 -9.20 1.31 13.36
N THR A 272 -9.17 2.33 12.49
CA THR A 272 -8.62 2.22 11.13
C THR A 272 -7.11 1.96 11.16
N LEU A 273 -6.39 2.68 12.02
CA LEU A 273 -4.95 2.54 12.19
C LEU A 273 -4.58 1.14 12.67
N VAL A 274 -5.23 0.65 13.73
CA VAL A 274 -4.97 -0.70 14.26
C VAL A 274 -5.35 -1.76 13.22
N SER A 275 -6.50 -1.63 12.56
CA SER A 275 -6.93 -2.54 11.48
C SER A 275 -5.91 -2.62 10.34
N CYS A 276 -5.36 -1.48 9.93
CA CYS A 276 -4.34 -1.42 8.89
C CYS A 276 -3.01 -2.01 9.34
N LEU A 277 -2.56 -1.74 10.57
CA LEU A 277 -1.28 -2.22 11.10
C LEU A 277 -1.24 -3.74 11.28
N ILE A 278 -2.36 -4.36 11.65
CA ILE A 278 -2.48 -5.82 11.79
C ILE A 278 -2.96 -6.52 10.50
N ALA A 279 -3.15 -5.77 9.42
CA ALA A 279 -3.62 -6.33 8.16
C ALA A 279 -2.60 -7.32 7.59
N GLU A 280 -3.08 -8.38 6.95
CA GLU A 280 -2.22 -9.39 6.31
C GLU A 280 -1.49 -8.81 5.09
N ALA A 281 -2.14 -7.89 4.36
CA ALA A 281 -1.55 -7.20 3.22
C ALA A 281 -0.45 -6.21 3.67
N PRO A 282 0.82 -6.37 3.22
CA PRO A 282 1.89 -5.41 3.51
C PRO A 282 1.55 -3.96 3.13
N ALA A 283 0.82 -3.75 2.04
CA ALA A 283 0.38 -2.43 1.59
C ALA A 283 -0.60 -1.78 2.57
N ARG A 284 -1.51 -2.55 3.18
CA ARG A 284 -2.39 -2.03 4.23
C ARG A 284 -1.61 -1.65 5.49
N ARG A 285 -0.60 -2.44 5.86
CA ARG A 285 0.32 -2.07 6.96
C ARG A 285 1.05 -0.76 6.67
N ARG A 286 1.50 -0.53 5.44
CA ARG A 286 2.08 0.76 5.01
C ARG A 286 1.10 1.92 5.13
N ILE A 287 -0.17 1.72 4.76
CA ILE A 287 -1.22 2.73 4.97
C ILE A 287 -1.38 3.00 6.46
N GLY A 288 -1.39 1.97 7.31
CA GLY A 288 -1.45 2.11 8.76
C GLY A 288 -0.29 2.93 9.32
N VAL A 289 0.95 2.65 8.89
CA VAL A 289 2.13 3.45 9.26
C VAL A 289 2.00 4.89 8.77
N GLY A 290 1.56 5.10 7.53
CA GLY A 290 1.38 6.43 6.96
C GLY A 290 0.30 7.26 7.67
N LEU A 291 -0.84 6.64 8.02
CA LEU A 291 -1.88 7.26 8.85
C LEU A 291 -1.34 7.57 10.25
N GLY A 292 -0.57 6.66 10.86
CA GLY A 292 0.08 6.89 12.14
C GLY A 292 0.99 8.11 12.12
N LEU A 293 1.82 8.25 11.09
CA LEU A 293 2.70 9.41 10.89
C LEU A 293 1.91 10.71 10.75
N LEU A 294 0.78 10.69 10.04
CA LEU A 294 -0.10 11.86 9.93
C LEU A 294 -0.74 12.24 11.26
N VAL A 295 -1.18 11.26 12.05
CA VAL A 295 -1.77 11.49 13.38
C VAL A 295 -0.75 12.10 14.35
N VAL A 296 0.47 11.54 14.42
CA VAL A 296 1.53 12.05 15.33
C VAL A 296 2.14 13.37 14.84
N ALA A 297 2.10 13.67 13.54
CA ALA A 297 2.44 15.00 13.03
C ALA A 297 1.49 16.06 13.61
N GLY A 298 0.21 15.73 13.80
CA GLY A 298 -0.82 16.66 14.26
C GLY A 298 -1.19 17.69 13.18
N TYR A 299 -2.16 18.55 13.49
CA TYR A 299 -2.72 19.52 12.55
C TYR A 299 -2.13 20.93 12.66
N ALA A 300 -1.60 21.32 13.82
CA ALA A 300 -1.14 22.70 14.01
C ALA A 300 0.13 23.01 13.22
N PHE A 301 0.95 21.99 12.90
CA PHE A 301 2.25 22.13 12.23
C PHE A 301 3.14 23.24 12.85
N ALA A 302 3.15 23.31 14.18
CA ALA A 302 3.97 24.23 14.95
C ALA A 302 5.48 24.07 14.68
N TRP A 303 5.93 22.86 14.34
CA TRP A 303 7.34 22.53 14.17
C TRP A 303 7.65 22.05 12.76
N PRO A 304 8.82 22.42 12.18
CA PRO A 304 9.27 21.93 10.86
C PRO A 304 9.25 20.40 10.71
N LEU A 305 9.57 19.68 11.80
CA LEU A 305 9.47 18.22 11.89
C LEU A 305 8.10 17.70 11.43
N GLN A 306 7.02 18.34 11.85
CA GLN A 306 5.65 17.87 11.59
C GLN A 306 5.33 17.90 10.09
N TYR A 307 5.83 18.91 9.36
CA TYR A 307 5.67 18.98 7.90
C TYR A 307 6.37 17.81 7.19
N ALA A 308 7.62 17.52 7.58
CA ALA A 308 8.37 16.42 7.01
C ALA A 308 7.70 15.06 7.29
N VAL A 309 7.28 14.83 8.54
CA VAL A 309 6.59 13.60 8.98
C VAL A 309 5.27 13.41 8.23
N ALA A 310 4.47 14.46 8.08
CA ALA A 310 3.20 14.37 7.35
C ALA A 310 3.42 14.03 5.86
N LEU A 311 4.44 14.60 5.21
CA LEU A 311 4.79 14.24 3.83
C LEU A 311 5.25 12.79 3.72
N VAL A 312 6.06 12.29 4.66
CA VAL A 312 6.44 10.88 4.69
C VAL A 312 5.20 9.99 4.83
N GLY A 313 4.29 10.35 5.72
CA GLY A 313 3.03 9.62 5.92
C GLY A 313 2.18 9.58 4.64
N LEU A 314 2.01 10.73 3.97
CA LEU A 314 1.24 10.82 2.74
C LEU A 314 1.89 10.06 1.57
N LEU A 315 3.22 10.14 1.42
CA LEU A 315 3.97 9.36 0.42
C LEU A 315 3.91 7.85 0.69
N ALA A 316 3.88 7.43 1.96
CA ALA A 316 3.70 6.02 2.31
C ALA A 316 2.31 5.51 1.89
N ILE A 317 1.25 6.30 2.10
CA ILE A 317 -0.11 5.98 1.66
C ILE A 317 -0.20 5.98 0.12
N ASP A 318 0.35 6.99 -0.54
CA ASP A 318 0.36 7.15 -2.01
C ASP A 318 0.92 5.92 -2.73
N ARG A 319 2.04 5.38 -2.25
CA ARG A 319 2.67 4.19 -2.82
C ARG A 319 1.89 2.92 -2.54
N ALA A 320 1.38 2.80 -1.31
CA ALA A 320 0.60 1.64 -0.94
C ALA A 320 -0.70 1.56 -1.76
N ALA A 321 -1.26 2.67 -2.21
CA ALA A 321 -2.50 2.72 -3.00
C ALA A 321 -2.47 1.90 -4.30
N ASP A 322 -1.29 1.80 -4.94
CA ASP A 322 -1.12 0.99 -6.14
C ASP A 322 -1.01 -0.51 -5.82
N ASP A 323 -0.36 -0.85 -4.70
CA ASP A 323 -0.14 -2.23 -4.27
C ASP A 323 -1.36 -2.86 -3.58
N VAL A 324 -2.21 -2.08 -2.92
CA VAL A 324 -3.36 -2.57 -2.14
C VAL A 324 -4.26 -3.47 -2.98
N ARG A 325 -4.65 -3.02 -4.18
CA ARG A 325 -5.58 -3.79 -5.03
C ARG A 325 -4.98 -5.14 -5.41
N ARG A 326 -3.70 -5.15 -5.78
CA ARG A 326 -2.98 -6.36 -6.18
C ARG A 326 -2.85 -7.31 -4.99
N GLN A 327 -2.37 -6.84 -3.84
CA GLN A 327 -2.13 -7.67 -2.67
C GLN A 327 -3.41 -8.18 -2.02
N GLU A 328 -4.47 -7.36 -1.95
CA GLU A 328 -5.78 -7.82 -1.48
C GLU A 328 -6.36 -8.85 -2.45
N SER A 329 -6.22 -8.67 -3.77
CA SER A 329 -6.65 -9.69 -4.72
C SER A 329 -5.84 -10.98 -4.60
N GLU A 330 -4.55 -10.90 -4.26
CA GLU A 330 -3.68 -12.06 -4.01
C GLU A 330 -4.05 -12.78 -2.70
N LEU A 331 -4.41 -12.04 -1.65
CA LEU A 331 -4.85 -12.60 -0.36
C LEU A 331 -6.28 -13.13 -0.41
N GLU A 332 -7.20 -12.44 -1.05
CA GLU A 332 -8.51 -13.00 -1.40
C GLU A 332 -8.32 -14.22 -2.28
N ALA A 333 -7.30 -14.23 -3.15
CA ALA A 333 -6.93 -15.40 -3.92
C ALA A 333 -6.27 -16.52 -3.09
N ALA A 334 -5.68 -16.22 -1.95
CA ALA A 334 -5.19 -17.23 -1.02
C ALA A 334 -6.31 -17.72 -0.08
N GLY A 335 -7.22 -16.84 0.33
CA GLY A 335 -8.33 -17.15 1.24
C GLY A 335 -9.51 -17.84 0.54
N ALA A 336 -9.85 -17.47 -0.70
CA ALA A 336 -10.82 -18.21 -1.49
C ALA A 336 -10.30 -19.58 -1.93
N ALA A 337 -8.98 -19.81 -1.88
CA ALA A 337 -8.41 -21.15 -2.05
C ALA A 337 -8.92 -22.10 -0.96
N PHE A 338 -9.31 -21.57 0.20
CA PHE A 338 -9.74 -22.32 1.38
C PHE A 338 -11.14 -22.94 1.25
N HIS A 339 -11.85 -22.73 0.15
CA HIS A 339 -13.13 -23.40 -0.14
C HIS A 339 -13.15 -24.21 -1.43
N LEU A 340 -12.04 -24.25 -2.18
CA LEU A 340 -11.95 -25.14 -3.33
C LEU A 340 -11.70 -26.56 -2.81
N PRO A 341 -12.54 -27.55 -3.18
CA PRO A 341 -12.42 -28.88 -2.62
C PRO A 341 -11.11 -29.52 -3.09
N ALA A 342 -10.39 -30.13 -2.16
CA ALA A 342 -9.11 -30.77 -2.43
C ALA A 342 -9.32 -32.04 -3.27
N ILE A 343 -8.53 -32.20 -4.33
CA ILE A 343 -8.56 -33.39 -5.17
C ILE A 343 -7.48 -34.37 -4.66
N ALA A 344 -7.82 -35.64 -4.48
CA ALA A 344 -6.83 -36.66 -4.10
C ALA A 344 -5.71 -36.77 -5.14
N ALA A 345 -4.49 -37.10 -4.72
CA ALA A 345 -3.35 -37.20 -5.64
C ALA A 345 -3.56 -38.27 -6.74
N ALA A 346 -4.17 -39.42 -6.38
CA ALA A 346 -4.52 -40.48 -7.32
C ALA A 346 -5.56 -40.00 -8.37
N ALA A 347 -6.68 -39.44 -7.90
CA ALA A 347 -7.72 -38.87 -8.76
C ALA A 347 -7.15 -37.85 -9.77
N TRP A 348 -6.21 -37.00 -9.30
CA TRP A 348 -5.53 -36.04 -10.15
C TRP A 348 -4.62 -36.70 -11.19
N ALA A 349 -3.83 -37.69 -10.79
CA ALA A 349 -2.94 -38.40 -11.71
C ALA A 349 -3.73 -39.11 -12.82
N ASP A 350 -4.86 -39.73 -12.47
CA ASP A 350 -5.75 -40.36 -13.46
C ASP A 350 -6.40 -39.33 -14.39
N TYR A 351 -6.86 -38.20 -13.85
CA TYR A 351 -7.39 -37.10 -14.65
C TYR A 351 -6.35 -36.56 -15.66
N VAL A 352 -5.12 -36.33 -15.21
CA VAL A 352 -4.01 -35.89 -16.08
C VAL A 352 -3.72 -36.94 -17.15
N ARG A 353 -3.73 -38.24 -16.82
CA ARG A 353 -3.57 -39.32 -17.79
C ARG A 353 -4.68 -39.31 -18.84
N SER A 354 -5.94 -39.08 -18.43
CA SER A 354 -7.06 -38.95 -19.37
C SER A 354 -6.90 -37.76 -20.32
N ILE A 355 -6.38 -36.61 -19.84
CA ILE A 355 -6.06 -35.47 -20.72
C ILE A 355 -4.99 -35.83 -21.74
N VAL A 356 -3.87 -36.42 -21.30
CA VAL A 356 -2.77 -36.80 -22.19
C VAL A 356 -3.23 -37.80 -23.24
N ASN A 357 -3.98 -38.83 -22.83
CA ASN A 357 -4.54 -39.84 -23.74
C ASN A 357 -5.50 -39.21 -24.77
N ALA A 358 -6.37 -38.28 -24.35
CA ALA A 358 -7.31 -37.60 -25.24
C ALA A 358 -6.63 -36.61 -26.20
N LEU A 359 -5.49 -36.04 -25.82
CA LEU A 359 -4.69 -35.19 -26.69
C LEU A 359 -3.96 -36.01 -27.77
N GLY A 360 -3.48 -37.21 -27.42
CA GLY A 360 -2.75 -38.13 -28.32
C GLY A 360 -1.38 -37.58 -28.77
N GLY A 361 -0.71 -38.33 -29.65
CA GLY A 361 0.57 -37.95 -30.26
C GLY A 361 1.73 -37.80 -29.28
N ASP A 362 2.69 -36.93 -29.58
CA ASP A 362 3.88 -36.61 -28.77
C ASP A 362 3.56 -35.73 -27.54
N THR A 363 2.37 -35.90 -26.95
CA THR A 363 1.96 -35.14 -25.77
C THR A 363 2.54 -35.78 -24.51
N HIS A 364 3.23 -34.99 -23.70
CA HIS A 364 3.85 -35.45 -22.46
C HIS A 364 3.40 -34.57 -21.28
N ALA A 365 3.14 -35.23 -20.14
CA ALA A 365 2.88 -34.55 -18.88
C ALA A 365 4.07 -34.69 -17.93
N GLN A 366 4.49 -33.58 -17.34
CA GLN A 366 5.46 -33.52 -16.26
C GLN A 366 4.82 -32.82 -15.06
N SER A 367 4.75 -33.52 -13.92
CA SER A 367 4.30 -32.91 -12.67
C SER A 367 5.53 -32.53 -11.84
N MET A 368 5.66 -31.25 -11.51
CA MET A 368 6.75 -30.73 -10.69
C MET A 368 6.18 -30.24 -9.36
N THR A 369 6.68 -30.81 -8.27
CA THR A 369 6.39 -30.31 -6.92
C THR A 369 7.41 -29.26 -6.57
N SER A 370 6.99 -27.99 -6.53
CA SER A 370 7.86 -26.88 -6.14
C SER A 370 7.96 -26.85 -4.61
N GLN A 371 9.12 -27.23 -4.07
CA GLN A 371 9.41 -27.11 -2.63
C GLN A 371 9.51 -25.64 -2.16
N HIS A 372 9.68 -24.67 -3.07
CA HIS A 372 10.05 -23.28 -2.74
C HIS A 372 8.88 -22.35 -2.37
N GLY A 373 7.66 -22.86 -2.16
CA GLY A 373 6.57 -22.00 -1.70
C GLY A 373 5.29 -22.76 -1.41
N HIS A 374 5.01 -22.95 -0.12
CA HIS A 374 3.65 -23.22 0.42
C HIS A 374 3.00 -24.52 -0.07
N GLY A 375 3.77 -25.54 -0.48
CA GLY A 375 3.21 -26.83 -0.89
C GLY A 375 2.42 -26.79 -2.20
N ALA A 376 2.69 -25.81 -3.07
CA ALA A 376 2.08 -25.74 -4.39
C ALA A 376 2.66 -26.81 -5.34
N THR A 377 1.79 -27.58 -6.00
CA THR A 377 2.14 -28.53 -7.06
C THR A 377 1.75 -27.96 -8.41
N VAL A 378 2.64 -28.10 -9.40
CA VAL A 378 2.40 -27.57 -10.75
C VAL A 378 2.47 -28.73 -11.74
N THR A 379 1.37 -28.96 -12.46
CA THR A 379 1.32 -29.94 -13.55
C THR A 379 1.51 -29.22 -14.87
N HIS A 380 2.53 -29.62 -15.62
CA HIS A 380 2.80 -29.15 -16.98
C HIS A 380 2.43 -30.25 -17.97
N ILE A 381 1.63 -29.91 -18.98
CA ILE A 381 1.31 -30.78 -20.11
C ILE A 381 1.77 -30.05 -21.36
N VAL A 382 2.73 -30.61 -22.08
CA VAL A 382 3.30 -30.04 -23.29
C VAL A 382 2.97 -30.96 -24.46
N GLY A 383 2.56 -30.38 -25.58
CA GLY A 383 2.22 -31.13 -26.78
C GLY A 383 1.94 -30.21 -27.95
N ARG A 384 1.20 -30.72 -28.94
CA ARG A 384 0.75 -29.92 -30.09
C ARG A 384 -0.74 -30.12 -30.27
N ARG A 385 -1.47 -29.05 -30.57
CA ARG A 385 -2.89 -29.12 -30.94
C ARG A 385 -3.10 -28.42 -32.27
N ARG A 386 -3.66 -29.15 -33.25
CA ARG A 386 -3.84 -28.70 -34.63
C ARG A 386 -2.55 -28.08 -35.23
N GLY A 387 -1.41 -28.71 -34.97
CA GLY A 387 -0.10 -28.25 -35.46
C GLY A 387 0.55 -27.12 -34.66
N VAL A 388 -0.14 -26.50 -33.70
CA VAL A 388 0.40 -25.40 -32.87
C VAL A 388 1.01 -25.97 -31.58
N PRO A 389 2.26 -25.60 -31.21
CA PRO A 389 2.84 -25.96 -29.91
C PRO A 389 1.98 -25.43 -28.76
N MET A 390 1.76 -26.27 -27.74
CA MET A 390 0.89 -25.98 -26.63
C MET A 390 1.56 -26.34 -25.30
N GLN A 391 1.38 -25.50 -24.31
CA GLN A 391 1.71 -25.75 -22.92
C GLN A 391 0.50 -25.45 -22.03
N LEU A 392 -0.05 -26.49 -21.39
CA LEU A 392 -1.06 -26.39 -20.35
C LEU A 392 -0.35 -26.51 -18.99
N ARG A 393 -0.54 -25.50 -18.14
CA ARG A 393 0.00 -25.46 -16.78
C ARG A 393 -1.14 -25.35 -15.78
N ILE A 394 -1.22 -26.29 -14.86
CA ILE A 394 -2.23 -26.30 -13.80
C ILE A 394 -1.53 -26.22 -12.45
N THR A 395 -1.83 -25.15 -11.71
CA THR A 395 -1.26 -24.92 -10.37
C THR A 395 -2.27 -25.33 -9.31
N ARG A 396 -1.86 -26.21 -8.41
CA ARG A 396 -2.64 -26.67 -7.25
C ARG A 396 -1.94 -26.27 -5.96
N SER A 397 -2.72 -25.91 -4.94
CA SER A 397 -2.21 -25.66 -3.58
C SER A 397 -3.06 -26.47 -2.62
N HIS A 398 -2.42 -27.23 -1.71
CA HIS A 398 -3.10 -28.15 -0.80
C HIS A 398 -4.14 -29.07 -1.49
N GLY A 399 -3.82 -29.51 -2.71
CA GLY A 399 -4.70 -30.39 -3.50
C GLY A 399 -5.83 -29.68 -4.27
N ALA A 400 -6.10 -28.41 -4.03
CA ALA A 400 -7.12 -27.63 -4.74
C ALA A 400 -6.54 -26.93 -5.98
N VAL A 401 -7.26 -26.93 -7.11
CA VAL A 401 -6.86 -26.25 -8.35
C VAL A 401 -7.02 -24.74 -8.20
N GLN A 402 -5.93 -23.98 -8.31
CA GLN A 402 -5.93 -22.52 -8.17
C GLN A 402 -6.01 -21.80 -9.51
N VAL A 403 -5.23 -22.28 -10.48
CA VAL A 403 -5.03 -21.61 -11.76
C VAL A 403 -4.83 -22.64 -12.85
N VAL A 404 -5.46 -22.39 -14.00
CA VAL A 404 -5.21 -23.10 -15.26
C VAL A 404 -4.73 -22.07 -16.27
N ASP A 405 -3.49 -22.23 -16.72
CA ASP A 405 -2.85 -21.40 -17.74
C ASP A 405 -2.64 -22.27 -19.00
N VAL A 406 -2.97 -21.75 -20.18
CA VAL A 406 -2.66 -22.39 -21.47
C VAL A 406 -1.91 -21.40 -22.33
N THR A 407 -0.73 -21.77 -22.79
CA THR A 407 0.06 -21.01 -23.75
C THR A 407 0.12 -21.79 -25.07
N LEU A 408 -0.18 -21.13 -26.18
CA LEU A 408 -0.03 -21.63 -27.54
C LEU A 408 1.01 -20.78 -28.27
N GLY A 409 1.96 -21.41 -28.97
CA GLY A 409 3.10 -20.73 -29.58
C GLY A 409 4.29 -20.57 -28.62
N ARG A 410 5.03 -19.47 -28.74
CA ARG A 410 6.19 -19.16 -27.89
C ARG A 410 5.75 -18.70 -26.50
N ARG A 411 6.70 -18.62 -25.57
CA ARG A 411 6.45 -17.98 -24.27
C ARG A 411 6.19 -16.48 -24.48
N PRO A 412 5.19 -15.88 -23.81
CA PRO A 412 4.91 -14.45 -23.95
C PRO A 412 6.14 -13.61 -23.57
N PRO A 413 6.54 -12.63 -24.40
CA PRO A 413 7.63 -11.71 -24.08
C PRO A 413 7.29 -10.90 -22.82
N ALA A 414 8.26 -10.76 -21.91
CA ALA A 414 8.05 -10.08 -20.62
C ALA A 414 7.98 -8.55 -20.73
N ASP A 415 8.50 -8.00 -21.82
CA ASP A 415 8.71 -6.57 -22.08
C ASP A 415 7.72 -5.98 -23.09
N ARG A 416 6.88 -6.82 -23.73
CA ARG A 416 5.89 -6.39 -24.73
C ARG A 416 4.46 -6.64 -24.25
N GLU A 417 3.61 -5.63 -24.42
CA GLU A 417 2.17 -5.73 -24.15
C GLU A 417 1.45 -6.54 -25.24
N PRO A 418 0.35 -7.25 -24.91
CA PRO A 418 -0.45 -7.96 -25.90
C PRO A 418 -1.18 -6.97 -26.82
N ASP A 419 -1.26 -7.32 -28.10
CA ASP A 419 -1.96 -6.53 -29.14
C ASP A 419 -3.49 -6.66 -29.01
N TRP A 420 -3.95 -7.75 -28.39
CA TRP A 420 -5.37 -8.06 -28.23
C TRP A 420 -5.63 -8.79 -26.90
N THR A 421 -6.72 -8.42 -26.22
CA THR A 421 -7.18 -9.12 -25.01
C THR A 421 -8.68 -9.31 -25.02
N LEU A 422 -9.12 -10.47 -24.53
CA LEU A 422 -10.51 -10.82 -24.27
C LEU A 422 -10.64 -11.20 -22.80
N HIS A 423 -11.50 -10.49 -22.07
CA HIS A 423 -11.68 -10.70 -20.64
C HIS A 423 -13.14 -10.98 -20.32
N ALA A 424 -13.43 -12.16 -19.78
CA ALA A 424 -14.76 -12.51 -19.30
C ALA A 424 -15.17 -11.60 -18.15
N ARG A 425 -16.43 -11.17 -18.14
CA ARG A 425 -17.03 -10.47 -17.01
C ARG A 425 -17.52 -11.53 -16.03
N SER A 426 -17.20 -11.35 -14.76
CA SER A 426 -17.73 -12.22 -13.71
C SER A 426 -19.27 -12.17 -13.74
N GLU A 427 -19.91 -13.32 -13.95
CA GLU A 427 -21.34 -13.44 -13.71
C GLU A 427 -21.59 -13.29 -12.21
N ARG A 428 -22.13 -12.13 -11.82
CA ARG A 428 -22.33 -11.74 -10.41
C ARG A 428 -23.20 -12.71 -9.61
N VAL A 429 -23.92 -13.62 -10.27
CA VAL A 429 -24.91 -14.49 -9.64
C VAL A 429 -24.26 -15.73 -9.00
N PHE A 430 -23.14 -16.23 -9.53
CA PHE A 430 -22.58 -17.52 -9.09
C PHE A 430 -21.09 -17.53 -8.73
N ALA A 431 -20.34 -16.48 -9.10
CA ALA A 431 -18.89 -16.45 -8.84
C ALA A 431 -18.52 -15.55 -7.65
N ILE A 432 -17.72 -16.09 -6.72
CA ILE A 432 -17.12 -15.31 -5.63
C ILE A 432 -15.89 -14.60 -6.20
N GLY A 433 -16.02 -13.28 -6.41
CA GLY A 433 -14.92 -12.42 -6.88
C GLY A 433 -14.81 -12.31 -8.40
N SER A 434 -13.92 -11.43 -8.84
CA SER A 434 -13.61 -11.23 -10.26
C SER A 434 -12.47 -12.12 -10.71
N HIS A 435 -12.41 -12.45 -12.00
CA HIS A 435 -11.19 -13.00 -12.59
C HIS A 435 -10.01 -12.05 -12.36
N PRO A 436 -8.76 -12.57 -12.28
CA PRO A 436 -7.58 -11.71 -12.36
C PRO A 436 -7.61 -10.90 -13.66
N GLU A 437 -7.15 -9.65 -13.62
CA GLU A 437 -7.11 -8.83 -14.85
C GLU A 437 -6.11 -9.42 -15.86
N PRO A 438 -6.39 -9.35 -17.17
CA PRO A 438 -5.41 -9.69 -18.20
C PRO A 438 -4.20 -8.74 -18.13
N PRO A 439 -3.08 -9.10 -18.77
CA PRO A 439 -1.93 -8.20 -18.92
C PRO A 439 -2.37 -6.84 -19.49
N PRO A 440 -1.76 -5.74 -19.02
CA PRO A 440 -2.12 -4.41 -19.50
C PRO A 440 -1.87 -4.30 -21.01
N THR A 441 -2.80 -3.66 -21.71
CA THR A 441 -2.68 -3.36 -23.13
C THR A 441 -3.14 -1.93 -23.41
N HIS A 442 -2.42 -1.26 -24.32
CA HIS A 442 -2.79 0.02 -24.91
C HIS A 442 -3.94 -0.05 -25.92
N ALA A 443 -4.34 -1.25 -26.34
CA ALA A 443 -5.43 -1.41 -27.30
C ALA A 443 -6.76 -0.78 -26.78
N PRO A 444 -7.51 -0.06 -27.64
CA PRO A 444 -8.79 0.54 -27.26
C PRO A 444 -9.83 -0.55 -26.97
N ALA A 445 -10.83 -0.21 -26.16
CA ALA A 445 -11.97 -1.09 -25.93
C ALA A 445 -12.87 -1.10 -27.17
N THR A 446 -13.23 -2.29 -27.64
CA THR A 446 -13.97 -2.50 -28.90
C THR A 446 -15.21 -3.34 -28.63
N LYS A 447 -16.30 -3.08 -29.36
CA LYS A 447 -17.51 -3.92 -29.40
C LYS A 447 -17.52 -4.74 -30.67
N THR A 448 -17.96 -5.98 -30.61
CA THR A 448 -18.03 -6.88 -31.77
C THR A 448 -19.33 -6.73 -32.55
N GLY A 449 -20.35 -6.10 -31.96
CA GLY A 449 -21.69 -6.02 -32.54
C GLY A 449 -22.58 -7.22 -32.19
N ASP A 450 -22.01 -8.26 -31.58
CA ASP A 450 -22.76 -9.37 -30.99
C ASP A 450 -23.06 -9.06 -29.52
N ALA A 451 -24.34 -8.77 -29.23
CA ALA A 451 -24.76 -8.32 -27.91
C ALA A 451 -24.53 -9.36 -26.80
N LEU A 452 -24.62 -10.66 -27.10
CA LEU A 452 -24.39 -11.72 -26.10
C LEU A 452 -22.89 -11.80 -25.79
N PHE A 453 -22.06 -11.78 -26.83
CA PHE A 453 -20.61 -11.76 -26.69
C PHE A 453 -20.11 -10.51 -25.95
N ASP A 454 -20.57 -9.32 -26.34
CA ASP A 454 -20.18 -8.03 -25.74
C ASP A 454 -20.70 -7.86 -24.29
N ARG A 455 -21.78 -8.57 -23.94
CA ARG A 455 -22.26 -8.65 -22.56
C ARG A 455 -21.36 -9.52 -21.71
N ARG A 456 -20.92 -10.67 -22.23
CA ARG A 456 -20.07 -11.64 -21.50
C ARG A 456 -18.61 -11.17 -21.43
N PHE A 457 -18.09 -10.55 -22.47
CA PHE A 457 -16.67 -10.20 -22.55
C PHE A 457 -16.41 -8.70 -22.59
N ARG A 458 -15.16 -8.33 -22.31
CA ARG A 458 -14.56 -7.03 -22.64
C ARG A 458 -13.42 -7.30 -23.59
N VAL A 459 -13.51 -6.74 -24.79
CA VAL A 459 -12.48 -6.85 -25.82
C VAL A 459 -11.65 -5.58 -25.84
N ARG A 460 -10.33 -5.75 -25.91
CA ARG A 460 -9.42 -4.67 -26.33
C ARG A 460 -8.67 -5.11 -27.56
N ASP A 461 -8.70 -4.30 -28.60
CA ASP A 461 -8.27 -4.69 -29.93
C ASP A 461 -7.47 -3.59 -30.64
N ALA A 462 -6.20 -3.86 -30.91
CA ALA A 462 -5.36 -3.01 -31.75
C ALA A 462 -5.51 -3.40 -33.23
N GLY A 463 -6.37 -2.69 -33.95
CA GLY A 463 -6.43 -2.78 -35.41
C GLY A 463 -7.31 -3.88 -35.98
N GLY A 464 -8.47 -4.16 -35.37
CA GLY A 464 -9.50 -5.04 -35.93
C GLY A 464 -9.17 -6.52 -35.88
N VAL A 465 -8.25 -6.92 -35.01
CA VAL A 465 -7.81 -8.31 -34.80
C VAL A 465 -8.98 -9.19 -34.40
N THR A 466 -9.94 -8.68 -33.63
CA THR A 466 -11.09 -9.46 -33.17
C THR A 466 -11.92 -10.00 -34.32
N ALA A 467 -12.16 -9.21 -35.36
CA ALA A 467 -12.93 -9.63 -36.52
C ALA A 467 -12.19 -10.71 -37.33
N ALA A 468 -10.86 -10.66 -37.38
CA ALA A 468 -10.04 -11.68 -38.03
C ALA A 468 -9.97 -12.99 -37.22
N LEU A 469 -9.95 -12.89 -35.88
CA LEU A 469 -9.84 -14.05 -35.00
C LEU A 469 -11.18 -14.76 -34.76
N LEU A 470 -12.25 -14.00 -34.56
CA LEU A 470 -13.53 -14.49 -34.03
C LEU A 470 -14.67 -14.18 -34.99
N ASP A 471 -14.95 -15.12 -35.89
CA ASP A 471 -16.21 -15.11 -36.64
C ASP A 471 -17.40 -15.46 -35.73
N ASP A 472 -18.61 -15.42 -36.30
CA ASP A 472 -19.86 -15.65 -35.58
C ASP A 472 -19.87 -17.02 -34.86
N SER A 473 -19.32 -18.05 -35.51
CA SER A 473 -19.25 -19.40 -34.96
C SER A 473 -18.28 -19.50 -33.78
N LEU A 474 -17.11 -18.86 -33.88
CA LEU A 474 -16.12 -18.83 -32.81
C LEU A 474 -16.56 -17.94 -31.65
N ARG A 475 -17.29 -16.85 -31.91
CA ARG A 475 -17.89 -16.03 -30.84
C ARG A 475 -18.92 -16.81 -30.04
N ALA A 476 -19.79 -17.57 -30.71
CA ALA A 476 -20.75 -18.45 -30.03
C ALA A 476 -20.03 -19.51 -29.17
N ARG A 477 -19.02 -20.20 -29.73
CA ARG A 477 -18.22 -21.19 -28.99
C ARG A 477 -17.45 -20.58 -27.82
N ALA A 478 -16.81 -19.43 -28.03
CA ALA A 478 -16.11 -18.69 -26.99
C ALA A 478 -17.06 -18.28 -25.86
N THR A 479 -18.26 -17.85 -26.18
CA THR A 479 -19.30 -17.52 -25.18
C THR A 479 -19.73 -18.74 -24.37
N ALA A 480 -19.72 -19.92 -24.95
CA ALA A 480 -20.08 -21.15 -24.23
C ALA A 480 -18.92 -21.72 -23.37
N VAL A 481 -17.67 -21.58 -23.82
CA VAL A 481 -16.54 -22.34 -23.27
C VAL A 481 -15.55 -21.48 -22.48
N LEU A 482 -15.35 -20.21 -22.86
CA LEU A 482 -14.31 -19.39 -22.24
C LEU A 482 -14.81 -18.72 -20.95
N ASP A 483 -14.08 -19.03 -19.88
CA ASP A 483 -14.07 -18.30 -18.62
C ASP A 483 -12.67 -17.74 -18.36
N GLY A 484 -12.53 -16.59 -17.69
CA GLY A 484 -11.22 -15.97 -17.44
C GLY A 484 -10.81 -14.96 -18.50
N TRP A 485 -9.56 -14.99 -18.94
CA TRP A 485 -9.07 -14.08 -19.98
C TRP A 485 -8.14 -14.74 -20.98
N LEU A 486 -8.04 -14.12 -22.14
CA LEU A 486 -7.19 -14.50 -23.26
C LEU A 486 -6.40 -13.26 -23.72
N ALA A 487 -5.11 -13.42 -24.00
CA ALA A 487 -4.23 -12.38 -24.51
C ALA A 487 -3.41 -12.90 -25.68
N LEU A 488 -3.30 -12.09 -26.75
CA LEU A 488 -2.56 -12.43 -27.96
C LEU A 488 -1.42 -11.44 -28.19
N TRP A 489 -0.22 -11.99 -28.39
CA TRP A 489 0.95 -11.30 -28.96
C TRP A 489 1.09 -11.80 -30.40
N ARG A 490 0.74 -10.95 -31.37
CA ARG A 490 0.63 -11.35 -32.77
C ARG A 490 1.93 -11.96 -33.28
N GLY A 491 1.82 -13.13 -33.91
CA GLY A 491 2.94 -13.92 -34.44
C GLY A 491 3.67 -14.78 -33.40
N ASP A 492 3.59 -14.43 -32.11
CA ASP A 492 4.38 -15.07 -31.06
C ASP A 492 3.56 -16.07 -30.25
N SER A 493 2.52 -15.60 -29.55
CA SER A 493 1.87 -16.40 -28.51
C SER A 493 0.42 -16.02 -28.23
N LEU A 494 -0.38 -17.02 -27.88
CA LEU A 494 -1.73 -16.86 -27.33
C LEU A 494 -1.73 -17.45 -25.92
N HIS A 495 -2.11 -16.64 -24.92
CA HIS A 495 -2.14 -17.05 -23.52
C HIS A 495 -3.55 -16.95 -22.96
N TYR A 496 -4.09 -18.06 -22.52
CA TYR A 496 -5.34 -18.18 -21.79
C TYR A 496 -5.08 -18.42 -20.31
N ARG A 497 -5.85 -17.78 -19.44
CA ARG A 497 -5.80 -18.01 -17.99
C ARG A 497 -7.18 -17.98 -17.37
N VAL A 498 -7.43 -18.94 -16.49
CA VAL A 498 -8.63 -19.03 -15.68
C VAL A 498 -8.33 -19.48 -14.26
N CYS A 499 -9.10 -18.95 -13.31
CA CYS A 499 -9.06 -19.31 -11.90
C CYS A 499 -10.43 -19.88 -11.51
N PRO A 500 -10.62 -21.21 -11.52
CA PRO A 500 -11.90 -21.82 -11.15
C PRO A 500 -12.40 -21.34 -9.78
N GLY A 501 -13.70 -21.06 -9.68
CA GLY A 501 -14.32 -20.47 -8.49
C GLY A 501 -14.09 -18.95 -8.32
N ARG A 502 -13.34 -18.29 -9.21
CA ARG A 502 -13.11 -16.82 -9.21
C ARG A 502 -13.44 -16.19 -10.54
N GLY A 503 -14.65 -15.62 -10.62
CA GLY A 503 -15.25 -15.19 -11.87
C GLY A 503 -15.65 -16.35 -12.80
N ALA A 504 -15.06 -17.54 -12.64
CA ALA A 504 -15.34 -18.75 -13.39
C ALA A 504 -16.17 -19.73 -12.56
N PRO A 505 -17.05 -20.54 -13.18
CA PRO A 505 -17.63 -21.71 -12.54
C PRO A 505 -16.55 -22.63 -11.96
N LEU A 506 -16.88 -23.31 -10.85
CA LEU A 506 -15.97 -24.24 -10.19
C LEU A 506 -15.54 -25.39 -11.11
N ASP A 507 -16.47 -25.86 -11.95
CA ASP A 507 -16.29 -27.05 -12.80
C ASP A 507 -15.90 -26.71 -14.25
N THR A 508 -15.33 -25.53 -14.49
CA THR A 508 -14.81 -25.09 -15.79
C THR A 508 -13.39 -24.54 -15.65
N PRO A 509 -12.42 -25.01 -16.47
CA PRO A 509 -12.53 -26.08 -17.48
C PRO A 509 -12.35 -27.50 -16.90
N ILE A 510 -12.04 -27.61 -15.61
CA ILE A 510 -11.78 -28.87 -14.92
C ILE A 510 -12.99 -29.22 -14.04
N PRO A 511 -13.50 -30.47 -14.04
CA PRO A 511 -14.60 -30.88 -13.17
C PRO A 511 -14.12 -31.09 -11.71
N ILE A 512 -13.75 -29.99 -11.05
CA ILE A 512 -13.17 -29.98 -9.70
C ILE A 512 -14.08 -30.66 -8.68
N SER A 513 -15.38 -30.37 -8.68
CA SER A 513 -16.36 -30.92 -7.74
C SER A 513 -16.46 -32.43 -7.88
N GLU A 514 -16.47 -32.94 -9.12
CA GLU A 514 -16.53 -34.37 -9.40
C GLU A 514 -15.25 -35.08 -8.95
N LEU A 515 -14.09 -34.53 -9.31
CA LEU A 515 -12.78 -35.10 -8.96
C LEU A 515 -12.56 -35.13 -7.45
N ALA A 516 -13.03 -34.11 -6.73
CA ALA A 516 -12.93 -34.07 -5.28
C ALA A 516 -13.91 -35.01 -4.59
N ALA A 517 -15.15 -35.15 -5.10
CA ALA A 517 -16.19 -35.98 -4.48
C ALA A 517 -16.04 -37.48 -4.77
N ARG A 518 -15.73 -37.85 -6.01
CA ARG A 518 -15.70 -39.27 -6.45
C ARG A 518 -14.34 -39.95 -6.26
N GLY A 519 -13.26 -39.17 -6.19
CA GLY A 519 -11.90 -39.70 -6.12
C GLY A 519 -11.41 -40.37 -7.42
N ALA A 520 -12.20 -40.34 -8.49
CA ALA A 520 -11.82 -40.81 -9.82
C ALA A 520 -12.49 -39.94 -10.91
N PRO A 521 -11.84 -39.72 -12.06
CA PRO A 521 -12.46 -39.02 -13.18
C PRO A 521 -13.58 -39.87 -13.81
N GLY A 522 -14.74 -39.26 -14.09
CA GLY A 522 -15.75 -39.86 -14.97
C GLY A 522 -15.22 -40.05 -16.41
N ALA A 523 -15.91 -40.84 -17.22
CA ALA A 523 -15.52 -41.15 -18.60
C ALA A 523 -15.26 -39.89 -19.46
N ASP A 524 -16.04 -38.82 -19.21
CA ASP A 524 -15.97 -37.56 -19.95
C ASP A 524 -15.24 -36.44 -19.19
N ALA A 525 -14.51 -36.75 -18.12
CA ALA A 525 -13.89 -35.72 -17.27
C ALA A 525 -12.93 -34.80 -18.07
N ALA A 526 -12.22 -35.35 -19.05
CA ALA A 526 -11.31 -34.59 -19.90
C ALA A 526 -12.01 -33.79 -21.02
N ALA A 527 -13.27 -34.10 -21.36
CA ALA A 527 -13.94 -33.55 -22.54
C ALA A 527 -14.00 -32.01 -22.52
N LYS A 528 -14.27 -31.41 -21.35
CA LYS A 528 -14.36 -29.96 -21.19
C LYS A 528 -13.03 -29.25 -21.47
N ILE A 529 -11.93 -29.74 -20.89
CA ILE A 529 -10.61 -29.12 -21.11
C ILE A 529 -10.14 -29.35 -22.55
N ILE A 530 -10.43 -30.51 -23.16
CA ILE A 530 -10.12 -30.75 -24.57
C ILE A 530 -10.89 -29.79 -25.49
N THR A 531 -12.19 -29.58 -25.23
CA THR A 531 -13.01 -28.63 -25.99
C THR A 531 -12.46 -27.20 -25.90
N LEU A 532 -12.00 -26.79 -24.72
CA LEU A 532 -11.31 -25.52 -24.52
C LEU A 532 -10.01 -25.46 -25.34
N LEU A 533 -9.16 -26.48 -25.26
CA LEU A 533 -7.89 -26.51 -25.99
C LEU A 533 -8.08 -26.48 -27.51
N ASP A 534 -9.13 -27.13 -28.03
CA ASP A 534 -9.51 -27.05 -29.44
C ASP A 534 -9.92 -25.65 -29.86
N LEU A 535 -10.76 -24.99 -29.06
CA LEU A 535 -11.15 -23.60 -29.31
C LEU A 535 -9.93 -22.67 -29.32
N LEU A 536 -9.02 -22.82 -28.36
CA LEU A 536 -7.81 -22.01 -28.29
C LEU A 536 -6.88 -22.28 -29.48
N ALA A 537 -6.75 -23.54 -29.92
CA ALA A 537 -5.97 -23.90 -31.10
C ALA A 537 -6.57 -23.29 -32.39
N ASP A 538 -7.90 -23.26 -32.53
CA ASP A 538 -8.58 -22.60 -33.66
C ASP A 538 -8.26 -21.10 -33.73
N ILE A 539 -8.30 -20.43 -32.58
CA ILE A 539 -7.95 -19.01 -32.49
C ILE A 539 -6.48 -18.80 -32.82
N ALA A 540 -5.58 -19.66 -32.31
CA ALA A 540 -4.15 -19.59 -32.57
C ALA A 540 -3.80 -19.80 -34.05
N GLN A 541 -4.47 -20.72 -34.75
CA GLN A 541 -4.29 -20.92 -36.18
C GLN A 541 -4.69 -19.68 -36.99
N ARG A 542 -5.82 -19.05 -36.65
CA ARG A 542 -6.25 -17.79 -37.30
C ARG A 542 -5.30 -16.64 -37.01
N ALA A 543 -4.71 -16.63 -35.82
CA ALA A 543 -3.65 -15.68 -35.46
C ALA A 543 -2.33 -15.93 -36.21
N LYS A 544 -2.22 -17.03 -36.97
CA LYS A 544 -1.01 -17.46 -37.70
C LYS A 544 0.21 -17.56 -36.78
N LEU A 545 0.05 -18.15 -35.60
CA LEU A 545 1.19 -18.40 -34.72
C LEU A 545 2.16 -19.39 -35.38
N ASP A 546 3.46 -19.12 -35.29
CA ASP A 546 4.49 -19.93 -35.94
C ASP A 546 4.47 -21.38 -35.42
N ALA A 547 4.08 -22.31 -36.29
CA ALA A 547 4.05 -23.73 -35.98
C ALA A 547 5.46 -24.31 -35.75
N THR A 548 6.50 -23.72 -36.34
CA THR A 548 7.88 -24.22 -36.28
C THR A 548 8.66 -23.82 -35.03
N ALA A 549 8.13 -22.88 -34.23
CA ALA A 549 8.87 -22.23 -33.15
C ALA A 549 9.05 -23.05 -31.85
N GLY A 550 8.60 -24.30 -31.81
CA GLY A 550 8.42 -25.06 -30.56
C GLY A 550 9.54 -25.99 -30.11
N THR A 551 10.67 -26.10 -30.83
CA THR A 551 11.66 -27.16 -30.57
C THR A 551 13.03 -26.70 -30.06
N ASP A 552 13.32 -25.40 -29.99
CA ASP A 552 14.71 -24.92 -29.83
C ASP A 552 15.11 -24.35 -28.45
N GLU A 553 14.22 -24.33 -27.45
CA GLU A 553 14.62 -23.98 -26.07
C GLU A 553 14.80 -25.23 -25.21
N ARG A 554 16.04 -25.71 -25.19
CA ARG A 554 16.73 -26.37 -24.07
C ARG A 554 15.78 -26.82 -22.94
N THR A 555 15.49 -28.12 -22.91
CA THR A 555 15.52 -28.86 -21.64
C THR A 555 16.68 -28.28 -20.82
N PRO A 556 16.46 -27.74 -19.60
CA PRO A 556 17.58 -27.33 -18.78
C PRO A 556 18.43 -28.58 -18.59
N ALA A 557 19.59 -28.60 -19.25
CA ALA A 557 20.64 -29.54 -18.96
C ALA A 557 20.84 -29.44 -17.45
N ARG A 558 20.48 -30.53 -16.78
CA ARG A 558 20.81 -30.88 -15.41
C ARG A 558 22.14 -30.20 -15.06
N ALA A 559 22.09 -29.08 -14.33
CA ALA A 559 23.28 -28.53 -13.73
C ALA A 559 23.83 -29.63 -12.81
N PRO A 560 25.12 -30.01 -12.90
CA PRO A 560 25.67 -30.99 -11.99
C PRO A 560 25.48 -30.45 -10.57
N HIS A 561 24.80 -31.24 -9.75
CA HIS A 561 24.84 -31.06 -8.30
C HIS A 561 26.31 -31.03 -7.90
N ALA A 562 26.79 -29.85 -7.52
CA ALA A 562 27.95 -29.76 -6.65
C ALA A 562 27.57 -30.48 -5.36
N ALA A 563 28.12 -31.67 -5.18
CA ALA A 563 28.16 -32.37 -3.92
C ALA A 563 28.86 -31.45 -2.92
N SER A 564 28.10 -30.83 -2.04
CA SER A 564 28.61 -30.31 -0.78
C SER A 564 28.61 -31.49 0.16
N ASP A 565 29.77 -32.14 0.26
CA ASP A 565 30.05 -33.11 1.32
C ASP A 565 29.85 -32.43 2.68
N ALA A 566 28.79 -32.84 3.36
CA ALA A 566 28.65 -32.68 4.80
C ALA A 566 28.23 -34.04 5.35
N ALA A 567 29.22 -34.91 5.55
CA ALA A 567 29.08 -36.07 6.40
C ALA A 567 29.02 -35.62 7.87
N PRO A 568 28.25 -36.32 8.73
CA PRO A 568 28.13 -36.00 10.14
C PRO A 568 29.25 -36.70 10.93
N ASN A 569 30.01 -35.96 11.73
CA ASN A 569 30.87 -36.58 12.75
C ASN A 569 30.25 -36.37 14.13
N ALA A 570 29.81 -37.49 14.69
CA ALA A 570 29.56 -37.69 16.10
C ALA A 570 30.77 -38.39 16.74
N ALA A 571 30.99 -38.06 18.02
CA ALA A 571 31.77 -38.76 19.04
C ALA A 571 33.31 -38.66 19.01
N GLY A 572 33.88 -38.36 20.19
CA GLY A 572 35.23 -38.79 20.55
C GLY A 572 36.08 -37.79 21.35
N THR A 573 35.80 -37.70 22.66
CA THR A 573 36.76 -37.76 23.79
C THR A 573 38.05 -36.91 23.83
N ASP A 574 38.16 -36.22 24.97
CA ASP A 574 39.31 -36.04 25.86
C ASP A 574 40.50 -35.14 25.49
N ASP A 575 40.75 -34.25 26.47
CA ASP A 575 42.02 -34.01 27.17
C ASP A 575 42.64 -32.60 27.05
N GLY A 576 43.07 -32.09 28.21
CA GLY A 576 44.14 -31.10 28.32
C GLY A 576 43.77 -29.61 28.39
N THR A 577 43.48 -29.12 29.61
CA THR A 577 43.81 -27.72 29.99
C THR A 577 45.33 -27.66 30.25
N PRO A 578 46.04 -26.54 29.99
CA PRO A 578 46.15 -25.52 31.03
C PRO A 578 46.19 -24.04 30.56
N ALA A 579 45.61 -23.20 31.41
CA ALA A 579 45.95 -21.83 31.79
C ALA A 579 46.95 -21.02 30.95
N ARG A 580 46.52 -19.80 30.56
CA ARG A 580 47.33 -18.59 30.76
C ARG A 580 46.48 -17.32 30.88
N GLU A 581 47.01 -16.44 31.71
CA GLU A 581 46.45 -15.29 32.43
C GLU A 581 46.00 -14.06 31.62
N PRO A 582 45.29 -13.13 32.29
CA PRO A 582 44.75 -11.90 31.71
C PRO A 582 45.75 -10.75 31.77
N HIS A 583 45.77 -9.88 30.75
CA HIS A 583 46.38 -8.56 30.87
C HIS A 583 45.31 -7.49 31.08
N ALA A 584 45.39 -6.89 32.27
CA ALA A 584 44.69 -5.70 32.68
C ALA A 584 45.35 -4.42 32.13
N ALA A 585 44.51 -3.40 32.01
CA ALA A 585 44.74 -1.97 32.30
C ALA A 585 45.93 -1.23 31.68
N SER A 586 45.63 -0.10 31.03
CA SER A 586 46.39 1.13 31.26
C SER A 586 45.52 2.37 31.06
N ASP A 587 45.70 3.26 32.02
CA ASP A 587 45.04 4.52 32.28
C ASP A 587 45.35 5.68 31.31
N ALA A 588 44.59 6.75 31.56
CA ALA A 588 44.96 8.17 31.57
C ALA A 588 44.73 8.96 30.25
N ALA A 589 43.69 9.81 30.17
CA ALA A 589 43.45 11.12 30.82
C ALA A 589 43.64 12.26 29.79
N PRO A 590 43.36 13.55 30.11
CA PRO A 590 42.18 14.25 29.62
C PRO A 590 42.53 15.46 28.74
N ASN A 591 41.56 16.00 28.00
CA ASN A 591 41.67 17.37 27.49
C ASN A 591 40.34 18.10 27.71
N ALA A 592 40.36 18.95 28.74
CA ALA A 592 39.52 20.13 28.84
C ALA A 592 40.12 21.24 27.95
N VAL A 593 39.25 22.10 27.40
CA VAL A 593 39.42 23.56 27.21
C VAL A 593 38.35 24.03 26.23
N GLY A 594 37.63 25.10 26.59
CA GLY A 594 36.92 25.94 25.63
C GLY A 594 35.44 26.20 25.92
N THR A 595 35.11 26.77 27.07
CA THR A 595 33.84 27.48 27.29
C THR A 595 34.05 28.96 26.99
N ASP A 596 33.44 29.45 25.91
CA ASP A 596 33.24 30.87 25.66
C ASP A 596 31.74 31.16 25.49
N GLY A 597 31.36 32.31 26.00
CA GLY A 597 30.00 32.63 26.41
C GLY A 597 29.04 32.95 25.26
N VAL A 598 27.77 32.62 25.49
CA VAL A 598 26.66 33.29 24.84
C VAL A 598 25.64 33.65 25.91
N ALA A 599 25.45 34.95 26.07
CA ALA A 599 24.51 35.57 26.99
C ALA A 599 23.07 35.15 26.65
N ALA A 600 22.37 34.62 27.65
CA ALA A 600 20.94 34.36 27.57
C ALA A 600 20.17 35.70 27.63
N ALA A 601 19.54 36.08 26.52
CA ALA A 601 18.58 37.18 26.49
C ALA A 601 17.29 36.74 27.21
N ALA A 602 16.95 37.45 28.28
CA ALA A 602 15.70 37.30 29.00
C ALA A 602 14.50 37.74 28.14
N PRO A 603 13.31 37.11 28.28
CA PRO A 603 12.09 37.59 27.64
C PRO A 603 11.61 38.91 28.27
N PRO A 604 10.91 39.78 27.51
CA PRO A 604 10.48 41.08 28.00
C PRO A 604 9.46 40.92 29.13
N ARG A 605 9.77 41.52 30.29
CA ARG A 605 8.81 41.79 31.34
C ARG A 605 7.85 42.87 30.84
N GLY A 606 6.57 42.52 30.73
CA GLY A 606 5.50 43.51 30.64
C GLY A 606 5.45 44.28 31.96
N VAL A 607 5.85 45.54 31.93
CA VAL A 607 5.55 46.52 32.96
C VAL A 607 4.11 46.96 32.71
N GLY A 608 3.21 46.54 33.59
CA GLY A 608 1.93 47.23 33.77
C GLY A 608 2.19 48.39 34.71
N ASP A 609 2.13 49.60 34.18
CA ASP A 609 1.94 50.80 34.99
C ASP A 609 0.43 51.03 35.12
N ASP A 610 -0.03 50.92 36.36
CA ASP A 610 -1.22 51.56 36.87
C ASP A 610 -1.02 53.09 36.93
N ASP A 611 -2.15 53.78 37.03
CA ASP A 611 -2.37 55.18 37.42
C ASP A 611 -2.19 56.27 36.37
N THR A 612 -3.34 56.77 35.89
CA THR A 612 -3.69 58.18 36.13
C THR A 612 -5.21 58.36 36.14
N ALA A 613 -5.67 58.99 37.23
CA ALA A 613 -7.04 59.39 37.53
C ALA A 613 -7.35 60.81 37.00
N ALA A 614 -8.66 61.13 36.94
CA ALA A 614 -9.31 62.45 36.75
C ALA A 614 -9.13 63.10 35.34
N ASP A 615 -10.14 63.65 34.66
CA ASP A 615 -11.44 64.25 35.04
C ASP A 615 -12.63 63.66 34.24
#